data_AF-A0A8H5ZSY7-F1
#
_entry.id   AF-A0A8H5ZSY7-F1
#
_cell.length_a   1.000
_cell.length_b   1.000
_cell.length_c   1.000
_cell.angle_alpha   90.00
_cell.angle_beta   90.00
_cell.angle_gamma   90.00
#
_symmetry.space_group_name_H-M   'P 1'
#
loop_
_entity.id
_entity.type
_entity.pdbx_description
1 polymer ?
#
loop_
_entity_poly.entity_id
_entity_poly.type
_entity_poly.pdbx_seq_one_letter_code
_entity_poly.pdbx_strand_id
1 'polypeptide(L)'
;MVPSDPAMSHTPADEPDSLRRYDVICQSVSLTVTSLVVLMRVLVKFLVIHSPTKDDYACIVAWLGLIAYGVISLEADKHGSGVHQEYVAHDDLRRYTQQ
;
A
#
# COMPACT_ATOMS: atom_id res chain seq x y z
N MET A 1 -37.99 10.68 16.55
CA MET A 1 -38.34 10.33 15.15
C MET A 1 -37.59 11.32 14.27
N VAL A 2 -36.37 10.97 13.87
CA VAL A 2 -35.50 11.82 13.05
C VAL A 2 -35.65 11.32 11.61
N PRO A 3 -35.92 12.18 10.62
CA PRO A 3 -36.08 11.77 9.23
C PRO A 3 -34.76 11.20 8.72
N SER A 4 -34.79 9.98 8.17
CA SER A 4 -33.65 9.34 7.53
C SER A 4 -33.62 9.75 6.07
N ASP A 5 -32.64 10.58 5.70
CA ASP A 5 -32.36 10.90 4.30
C ASP A 5 -31.98 9.63 3.51
N PRO A 6 -32.51 9.42 2.29
CA PRO A 6 -32.29 8.20 1.50
C PRO A 6 -30.99 8.21 0.68
N ALA A 7 -29.92 8.87 1.17
CA ALA A 7 -28.71 9.13 0.36
C ALA A 7 -27.38 8.68 0.99
N MET A 8 -27.39 7.68 1.87
CA MET A 8 -26.14 7.09 2.37
C MET A 8 -26.29 5.59 2.62
N SER A 9 -26.54 4.83 1.55
CA SER A 9 -26.30 3.38 1.52
C SER A 9 -24.78 3.13 1.48
N HIS A 10 -24.08 3.44 2.56
CA HIS A 10 -22.73 2.93 2.77
C HIS A 10 -22.92 1.49 3.28
N THR A 11 -22.91 0.55 2.36
CA THR A 11 -23.01 -0.88 2.63
C THR A 11 -21.69 -1.33 3.27
N PRO A 12 -21.63 -1.63 4.58
CA PRO A 12 -20.38 -1.90 5.28
C PRO A 12 -19.70 -3.22 4.86
N ALA A 13 -20.32 -4.01 3.98
CA ALA A 13 -19.81 -5.28 3.49
C ALA A 13 -18.92 -5.17 2.24
N ASP A 14 -19.05 -4.09 1.45
CA ASP A 14 -18.27 -3.89 0.20
C ASP A 14 -17.02 -3.01 0.39
N GLU A 15 -16.89 -2.37 1.55
CA GLU A 15 -15.89 -1.36 1.86
C GLU A 15 -14.45 -1.89 2.09
N PRO A 16 -14.23 -2.98 2.84
CA PRO A 16 -12.87 -3.36 3.24
C PRO A 16 -12.02 -3.87 2.06
N ASP A 17 -12.63 -4.61 1.13
CA ASP A 17 -11.95 -5.08 -0.07
C ASP A 17 -11.67 -3.95 -1.08
N SER A 18 -12.54 -2.94 -1.12
CA SER A 18 -12.37 -1.77 -1.97
C SER A 18 -11.20 -0.91 -1.46
N LEU A 19 -11.18 -0.62 -0.15
CA LEU A 19 -10.09 0.11 0.52
C LEU A 19 -8.73 -0.57 0.34
N ARG A 20 -8.64 -1.89 0.53
CA ARG A 20 -7.39 -2.65 0.32
C ARG A 20 -6.91 -2.56 -1.13
N ARG A 21 -7.82 -2.64 -2.12
CA ARG A 21 -7.45 -2.46 -3.53
C ARG A 21 -6.91 -1.07 -3.82
N TYR A 22 -7.53 -0.03 -3.29
CA TYR A 22 -7.06 1.35 -3.47
C TYR A 22 -5.69 1.58 -2.83
N ASP A 23 -5.44 0.99 -1.66
CA ASP A 23 -4.13 1.11 -0.99
C ASP A 23 -3.01 0.44 -1.81
N VAL A 24 -3.24 -0.79 -2.28
CA VAL A 24 -2.29 -1.50 -3.15
C VAL A 24 -2.03 -0.74 -4.46
N ILE A 25 -3.06 -0.14 -5.05
CA ILE A 25 -2.92 0.68 -6.26
C ILE A 25 -2.08 1.93 -5.94
N CYS A 26 -2.39 2.66 -4.88
CA CYS A 26 -1.63 3.85 -4.47
C CYS A 26 -0.15 3.52 -4.18
N GLN A 27 0.07 2.41 -3.47
CA GLN A 27 1.40 1.96 -3.09
C GLN A 27 2.23 1.52 -4.31
N SER A 28 1.62 0.80 -5.25
CA SER A 28 2.31 0.39 -6.50
C SER A 28 2.64 1.59 -7.40
N VAL A 29 1.74 2.57 -7.51
CA VAL A 29 1.96 3.79 -8.30
C VAL A 29 3.05 4.66 -7.68
N SER A 30 3.00 4.87 -6.36
CA SER A 30 4.02 5.66 -5.66
C SER A 30 5.39 5.00 -5.75
N LEU A 31 5.49 3.66 -5.59
CA LEU A 31 6.74 2.92 -5.77
C LEU A 31 7.32 3.06 -7.18
N THR A 32 6.49 2.98 -8.22
CA THR A 32 6.96 3.12 -9.62
C THR A 32 7.46 4.53 -9.89
N VAL A 33 6.72 5.57 -9.48
CA VAL A 33 7.13 6.96 -9.67
C VAL A 33 8.42 7.27 -8.91
N THR A 34 8.52 6.89 -7.63
CA THR A 34 9.74 7.10 -6.85
C THR A 34 10.93 6.34 -7.44
N SER A 35 10.72 5.12 -7.93
CA SER A 35 11.78 4.34 -8.57
C SER A 35 12.30 4.99 -9.84
N LEU A 36 11.43 5.53 -10.71
CA LEU A 36 11.86 6.24 -11.91
C LEU A 36 12.68 7.48 -11.58
N VAL A 37 12.26 8.27 -10.58
CA VAL A 37 12.97 9.49 -10.16
C VAL A 37 14.34 9.17 -9.58
N VAL A 38 14.44 8.17 -8.70
CA VAL A 38 15.71 7.77 -8.09
C VAL A 38 16.65 7.17 -9.14
N LEU A 39 16.13 6.31 -10.03
CA LEU A 39 16.91 5.72 -11.12
C LEU A 39 17.45 6.81 -12.07
N MET A 40 16.60 7.77 -12.46
CA MET A 40 17.03 8.91 -13.29
C MET A 40 18.15 9.69 -12.59
N ARG A 41 18.01 9.98 -11.29
CA ARG A 41 19.04 10.71 -10.52
C ARG A 41 20.36 9.96 -10.49
N VAL A 42 20.33 8.64 -10.27
CA VAL A 42 21.53 7.79 -10.28
C VAL A 42 22.15 7.75 -11.67
N LEU A 43 21.36 7.54 -12.72
CA LEU A 43 21.84 7.48 -14.10
C LEU A 43 22.50 8.78 -14.53
N VAL A 44 21.88 9.93 -14.26
CA VAL A 44 22.44 11.25 -14.61
C VAL A 44 23.75 11.48 -13.85
N LYS A 45 23.79 11.23 -12.54
CA LYS A 45 25.01 11.47 -11.77
C LYS A 45 26.14 10.49 -12.10
N PHE A 46 25.79 9.24 -12.39
CA PHE A 46 26.76 8.23 -12.78
C PHE A 46 27.31 8.46 -14.19
N LEU A 47 26.45 8.75 -15.17
CA LEU A 47 26.88 8.90 -16.58
C LEU A 47 27.42 10.30 -16.92
N VAL A 48 26.91 11.36 -16.28
CA VAL A 48 27.26 12.75 -16.66
C VAL A 48 28.29 13.37 -15.72
N ILE A 49 28.10 13.22 -14.41
CA ILE A 49 28.84 14.00 -13.40
C ILE A 49 30.02 13.21 -12.80
N HIS A 50 29.96 11.87 -12.84
CA HIS A 50 31.01 10.94 -12.38
C HIS A 50 31.53 11.21 -10.94
N SER A 51 30.76 11.93 -10.13
CA SER A 51 31.06 12.22 -8.72
C SER A 51 29.82 11.95 -7.85
N PRO A 52 29.71 10.73 -7.28
CA PRO A 52 28.61 10.41 -6.36
C PRO A 52 28.84 11.11 -5.01
N THR A 53 27.85 11.89 -4.56
CA THR A 53 27.89 12.56 -3.25
C THR A 53 27.26 11.67 -2.19
N LYS A 54 27.62 11.86 -0.91
CA LYS A 54 27.01 11.14 0.23
C LYS A 54 25.48 11.23 0.26
N ASP A 55 24.92 12.36 -0.18
CA ASP A 55 23.48 12.57 -0.28
C ASP A 55 22.80 11.63 -1.28
N ASP A 56 23.51 11.20 -2.33
CA ASP A 56 22.97 10.26 -3.31
C ASP A 56 22.91 8.85 -2.73
N TYR A 57 23.90 8.46 -1.92
CA TYR A 57 23.85 7.20 -1.17
C TYR A 57 22.72 7.19 -0.15
N ALA A 58 22.50 8.29 0.57
CA ALA A 58 21.36 8.41 1.48
C ALA A 58 20.02 8.29 0.74
N CYS A 59 19.91 8.88 -0.45
CA CYS A 59 18.74 8.77 -1.31
C CYS A 59 18.50 7.33 -1.80
N ILE A 60 19.55 6.60 -2.20
CA ILE A 60 19.46 5.19 -2.59
C ILE A 60 19.05 4.32 -1.40
N VAL A 61 19.61 4.54 -0.21
CA VAL A 61 19.24 3.79 1.00
C VAL A 61 17.78 4.05 1.38
N ALA A 62 17.32 5.30 1.31
CA ALA A 62 15.91 5.62 1.55
C ALA A 62 14.99 4.94 0.52
N TRP A 63 15.39 4.88 -0.75
CA TRP A 63 14.64 4.18 -1.80
C TRP A 63 14.58 2.66 -1.56
N LEU A 64 15.68 2.03 -1.15
CA LEU A 64 15.68 0.62 -0.76
C LEU A 64 14.77 0.37 0.45
N GLY A 65 14.77 1.27 1.44
CA GLY A 65 13.85 1.23 2.58
C GLY A 65 12.38 1.32 2.16
N LEU A 66 12.07 2.17 1.18
CA LEU A 66 10.72 2.29 0.62
C LEU A 66 10.27 1.00 -0.09
N ILE A 67 11.16 0.36 -0.86
CA ILE A 67 10.87 -0.93 -1.49
C ILE A 67 10.59 -2.00 -0.43
N ALA A 68 11.44 -2.09 0.60
CA ALA A 68 11.26 -3.04 1.69
C ALA A 68 9.93 -2.80 2.43
N TYR A 69 9.59 -1.54 2.70
CA TYR A 69 8.31 -1.17 3.29
C TYR A 69 7.11 -1.59 2.42
N GLY A 70 7.21 -1.40 1.10
CA GLY A 70 6.18 -1.85 0.16
C GLY A 70 5.98 -3.37 0.18
N VAL A 71 7.06 -4.15 0.19
CA VAL A 71 6.96 -5.63 0.28
C VAL A 71 6.31 -6.07 1.58
N ILE A 72 6.71 -5.46 2.71
CA ILE A 72 6.12 -5.76 4.03
C ILE A 72 4.63 -5.40 4.04
N SER A 73 4.25 -4.26 3.46
CA SER A 73 2.85 -3.83 3.37
C SER A 73 2.02 -4.79 2.53
N LEU A 74 2.53 -5.23 1.37
CA LEU A 74 1.84 -6.23 0.53
C LEU A 74 1.71 -7.59 1.22
N GLU A 75 2.71 -8.03 1.98
CA GLU A 75 2.60 -9.26 2.77
C GLU A 75 1.63 -9.10 3.95
N ALA A 76 1.60 -7.94 4.60
CA ALA A 76 0.61 -7.65 5.64
C ALA A 76 -0.82 -7.64 5.08
N ASP A 77 -1.03 -7.06 3.90
CA ASP A 77 -2.33 -7.05 3.21
C ASP A 77 -2.83 -8.45 2.84
N LYS A 78 -1.94 -9.39 2.55
CA LYS A 78 -2.30 -10.80 2.29
C LYS A 78 -2.80 -11.52 3.53
N HIS A 79 -2.37 -11.10 4.71
CA HIS A 79 -2.80 -11.67 6.00
C HIS A 79 -3.94 -10.86 6.64
N GLY A 80 -4.57 -9.97 5.87
CA GLY A 80 -5.70 -9.15 6.33
C GLY A 80 -5.29 -7.97 7.20
N SER A 81 -3.99 -7.67 7.35
CA SER A 81 -3.47 -6.48 8.05
C SER A 81 -4.09 -6.23 9.44
N GLY A 82 -4.46 -7.29 10.16
CA GLY A 82 -5.11 -7.16 11.47
C GLY A 82 -6.56 -6.65 11.43
N VAL A 83 -7.28 -6.85 10.33
CA VAL A 83 -8.72 -6.57 10.22
C VAL A 83 -9.48 -7.17 11.41
N HIS A 84 -10.22 -6.32 12.12
CA HIS A 84 -11.13 -6.75 13.17
C HIS A 84 -12.17 -7.72 12.60
N GLN A 85 -12.49 -8.74 13.38
CA GLN A 85 -13.35 -9.88 13.00
C GLN A 85 -14.74 -9.46 12.46
N GLU A 86 -15.15 -8.22 12.73
CA GLU A 86 -16.38 -7.57 12.28
C GLU A 86 -16.37 -7.07 10.83
N TYR A 87 -15.20 -6.93 10.20
CA TYR A 87 -15.05 -6.54 8.79
C TYR A 87 -14.63 -7.71 7.89
N VAL A 88 -14.61 -8.94 8.43
CA VAL A 88 -14.38 -10.16 7.66
C VAL A 88 -15.69 -10.56 7.00
N ALA A 89 -15.66 -10.83 5.68
CA ALA A 89 -16.82 -11.31 4.96
C ALA A 89 -17.41 -12.57 5.65
N HIS A 90 -18.73 -12.62 5.83
CA HIS A 90 -19.42 -13.71 6.53
C HIS A 90 -19.09 -15.11 5.99
N ASP A 91 -18.68 -15.23 4.72
CA ASP A 91 -18.27 -16.51 4.14
C ASP A 91 -16.89 -17.00 4.61
N ASP A 92 -15.96 -16.11 4.97
CA ASP A 92 -14.64 -16.47 5.51
C ASP A 92 -14.70 -16.86 7.00
N LEU A 93 -15.72 -16.39 7.72
CA LEU A 93 -16.04 -16.78 9.11
C LEU A 93 -16.53 -18.24 9.23
N ARG A 94 -17.03 -18.82 8.14
CA ARG A 94 -17.58 -20.18 8.12
C ARG A 94 -16.50 -21.24 8.37
N ARG A 95 -15.25 -20.93 8.02
CA ARG A 95 -14.10 -21.83 8.16
C ARG A 95 -13.63 -22.00 9.61
N TYR A 96 -13.95 -21.05 10.48
CA TYR A 96 -13.53 -21.02 11.90
C TYR A 96 -14.66 -21.33 12.89
N THR A 97 -15.92 -21.35 12.43
CA THR A 97 -17.10 -21.64 13.27
C THR A 97 -17.48 -23.12 13.31
N GLN A 98 -16.81 -23.99 12.55
CA GLN A 98 -17.02 -25.45 12.56
C GLN A 98 -16.02 -26.22 13.46
N GLN A 99 -15.31 -25.54 14.36
CA GLN A 99 -14.42 -26.19 15.33
C GLN A 99 -15.07 -26.34 16.71
#